data_AF-A0A958L4R1-F1
#
_entry.id   AF-A0A958L4R1-F1
#
_cell.length_a   1.000
_cell.length_b   1.000
_cell.length_c   1.000
_cell.angle_alpha   90.00
_cell.angle_beta   90.00
_cell.angle_gamma   90.00
#
_symmetry.space_group_name_H-M   'P 1'
#
loop_
_entity.id
_entity.type
_entity.pdbx_description
1 polymer ?
#
loop_
_entity_poly.entity_id
_entity_poly.type
_entity_poly.pdbx_seq_one_letter_code
_entity_poly.pdbx_strand_id
1 'polypeptide(L)' 'MGMNCGSKDASNGQPARKRSLTSLTLEWITEKLRRSEQIKEDIKSGSYQIDSEKLAARLANEE' A
#
# COMPACT_ATOMS: atom_id res chain seq x y z
N MET A 1 27.24 -22.63 -6.07
CA MET A 1 26.69 -21.52 -6.90
C MET A 1 25.18 -21.65 -6.89
N GLY A 2 24.49 -20.85 -6.05
CA GLY A 2 23.04 -20.93 -5.89
C GLY A 2 22.33 -20.23 -7.04
N MET A 3 21.49 -20.98 -7.76
CA MET A 3 20.66 -20.46 -8.84
C MET A 3 19.44 -19.75 -8.26
N ASN A 4 19.35 -18.43 -8.51
CA ASN A 4 18.14 -17.64 -8.33
C ASN A 4 17.08 -18.09 -9.36
N CYS A 5 15.95 -18.64 -8.89
CA CYS A 5 14.76 -18.77 -9.72
C CYS A 5 13.82 -17.58 -9.44
N GLY A 6 13.90 -16.60 -10.36
CA GLY A 6 12.98 -15.49 -10.44
C GLY A 6 11.60 -15.96 -10.90
N SER A 7 10.57 -15.40 -10.25
CA SER A 7 9.17 -15.55 -10.59
C SER A 7 8.86 -14.87 -11.93
N LYS A 8 8.45 -15.64 -12.93
CA LYS A 8 7.62 -15.15 -14.03
C LYS A 8 6.80 -16.32 -14.60
N ASP A 9 5.60 -15.97 -15.04
CA ASP A 9 4.69 -16.79 -15.84
C ASP A 9 3.64 -17.60 -15.06
N ALA A 10 2.58 -16.87 -14.69
CA ALA A 10 1.27 -17.40 -14.39
C ALA A 10 0.63 -17.99 -15.66
N SER A 11 0.94 -19.24 -15.99
CA SER A 11 0.23 -20.00 -17.03
C SER A 11 0.37 -21.50 -16.83
N ASN A 12 0.00 -22.03 -15.67
CA ASN A 12 -0.38 -23.43 -15.54
C ASN A 12 -1.15 -23.60 -14.24
N GLY A 13 -2.23 -24.39 -14.22
CA GLY A 13 -3.26 -24.48 -13.17
C GLY A 13 -2.82 -24.98 -11.80
N GLN A 14 -1.72 -24.45 -11.24
CA GLN A 14 -1.29 -24.69 -9.88
C GLN A 14 -2.10 -23.79 -8.94
N PRO A 15 -2.67 -24.34 -7.85
CA PRO A 15 -3.41 -23.54 -6.89
C PRO A 15 -2.49 -22.45 -6.32
N ALA A 16 -2.96 -21.19 -6.35
CA ALA A 16 -2.22 -20.06 -5.82
C ALA A 16 -1.73 -20.39 -4.40
N ARG A 17 -0.41 -20.36 -4.18
CA ARG A 17 0.17 -20.62 -2.86
C ARG A 17 -0.41 -19.61 -1.88
N LYS A 18 -1.12 -20.10 -0.86
CA LYS A 18 -1.75 -19.26 0.17
C LYS A 18 -0.67 -18.35 0.76
N ARG A 19 -0.84 -17.03 0.65
CA ARG A 19 0.11 -16.06 1.19
C ARG A 19 0.17 -16.22 2.71
N SER A 20 1.37 -16.21 3.27
CA SER A 20 1.53 -16.19 4.73
C SER A 20 0.99 -14.88 5.29
N LEU A 21 0.51 -14.89 6.53
CA LEU A 21 0.09 -13.67 7.23
C LEU A 21 1.21 -12.62 7.23
N THR A 22 2.46 -13.05 7.40
CA THR A 22 3.63 -12.17 7.33
C THR A 22 3.78 -11.48 5.97
N SER A 23 3.54 -12.21 4.87
CA SER A 23 3.58 -11.64 3.52
C SER A 23 2.47 -10.61 3.32
N LEU A 24 1.27 -10.86 3.84
CA LEU A 24 0.14 -9.92 3.77
C LEU A 24 0.41 -8.66 4.59
N THR A 25 0.99 -8.82 5.79
CA THR A 25 1.39 -7.68 6.63
C THR A 25 2.47 -6.85 5.97
N LEU A 26 3.49 -7.48 5.37
CA LEU A 26 4.55 -6.77 4.66
C LEU A 26 3.99 -5.99 3.46
N GLU A 27 3.11 -6.61 2.68
CA GLU A 27 2.41 -5.95 1.56
C GLU A 27 1.62 -4.72 2.05
N TRP A 28 0.88 -4.86 3.15
CA TRP A 28 0.15 -3.76 3.77
C TRP A 28 1.07 -2.62 4.25
N ILE A 29 2.18 -2.95 4.91
CA ILE A 29 3.18 -1.95 5.35
C ILE A 29 3.77 -1.22 4.14
N THR A 30 4.14 -1.96 3.09
CA THR A 30 4.71 -1.35 1.88
C THR A 30 3.74 -0.40 1.21
N GLU A 31 2.45 -0.74 1.15
CA GLU A 31 1.44 0.15 0.55
C GLU A 31 1.24 1.41 1.40
N LYS A 32 1.28 1.30 2.73
CA LYS A 32 1.23 2.47 3.63
C LYS A 32 2.42 3.39 3.45
N LEU A 33 3.62 2.83 3.28
CA LEU A 33 4.84 3.60 3.05
C LEU A 33 4.74 4.35 1.72
N ARG A 34 4.41 3.64 0.64
CA ARG A 34 4.26 4.22 -0.71
C ARG A 34 3.25 5.36 -0.73
N ARG A 35 2.09 5.16 -0.09
CA ARG A 35 1.06 6.20 0.01
C ARG A 35 1.55 7.42 0.80
N SER A 36 2.33 7.21 1.84
CA SER A 36 2.90 8.30 2.64
C SER A 36 3.92 9.11 1.85
N GLU A 37 4.74 8.45 1.03
CA GLU A 37 5.69 9.13 0.13
C GLU A 37 4.95 9.94 -0.93
N GLN A 38 3.94 9.38 -1.57
CA GLN A 38 3.09 10.10 -2.52
C GLN A 38 2.49 11.36 -1.90
N ILE A 39 1.90 11.26 -0.70
CA ILE A 39 1.33 12.41 0.00
C ILE A 39 2.40 13.48 0.28
N LYS A 40 3.62 13.08 0.65
CA LYS A 40 4.73 14.03 0.86
C LYS A 40 5.10 14.76 -0.43
N GLU A 41 5.12 14.07 -1.56
CA GLU A 41 5.39 14.66 -2.88
C GLU A 41 4.25 15.59 -3.33
N ASP A 42 3.00 15.19 -3.13
CA ASP A 42 1.82 15.98 -3.44
C ASP A 42 1.80 17.28 -2.60
N ILE A 43 2.20 17.20 -1.32
CA ILE A 43 2.32 18.38 -0.45
C ILE A 43 3.43 19.30 -0.94
N LYS A 44 4.61 18.75 -1.26
CA LYS A 44 5.75 19.54 -1.77
C LYS A 44 5.44 20.22 -3.09
N SER A 45 4.69 19.56 -3.98
CA SER A 45 4.25 20.12 -5.26
C SER A 45 3.10 21.12 -5.11
N GLY A 46 2.50 21.24 -3.92
CA GLY A 46 1.34 22.11 -3.68
C GLY A 46 0.04 21.59 -4.31
N SER A 47 0.03 20.37 -4.84
CA SER A 47 -1.14 19.76 -5.47
C SER A 47 -2.00 18.94 -4.49
N TYR A 48 -1.52 18.74 -3.27
CA TYR A 48 -2.25 18.01 -2.25
C TYR A 48 -3.52 18.74 -1.83
N GLN A 49 -4.67 18.19 -2.22
CA GLN A 49 -5.98 18.68 -1.80
C GLN A 49 -6.48 17.88 -0.61
N ILE A 50 -6.83 18.59 0.45
CA ILE A 50 -7.40 18.03 1.65
C ILE A 50 -8.92 18.01 1.50
N ASP A 51 -9.51 16.83 1.68
CA ASP A 51 -10.95 16.67 1.76
C ASP A 51 -11.48 17.29 3.06
N SER A 52 -12.14 18.44 2.91
CA SER A 52 -12.64 19.24 4.04
C SER A 52 -13.84 18.59 4.73
N GLU A 53 -14.66 17.83 4.02
CA GLU A 53 -15.81 17.12 4.59
C GLU A 53 -15.33 16.00 5.52
N LYS A 54 -14.32 15.27 5.07
CA LYS A 54 -13.67 14.23 5.87
C LYS A 54 -13.01 14.79 7.12
N LEU A 55 -12.44 15.99 7.03
CA LEU A 55 -11.81 16.67 8.17
C LEU A 55 -12.87 17.15 9.17
N ALA A 56 -13.93 17.80 8.69
CA ALA A 56 -15.04 18.25 9.52
C ALA A 56 -15.72 17.09 10.24
N ALA A 57 -15.96 15.97 9.55
CA ALA A 57 -16.51 14.77 10.15
C ALA A 57 -15.61 14.19 11.26
N ARG A 58 -14.28 14.28 11.12
CA ARG A 58 -13.36 13.82 12.18
C ARG A 58 -13.38 14.73 13.40
N LEU A 59 -13.30 16.05 13.19
CA LEU A 59 -13.38 17.02 14.29
C LEU A 59 -14.70 16.90 15.06
N ALA A 60 -15.82 16.73 14.35
CA ALA A 60 -17.14 16.65 14.99
C ALA A 60 -17.40 15.35 15.77
N ASN A 61 -16.58 14.31 15.59
CA ASN A 61 -16.68 13.04 16.33
C ASN A 61 -15.63 12.93 17.47
N GLU A 62 -14.84 13.99 17.71
CA GLU A 62 -13.85 14.06 18.80
C GLU A 62 -14.37 14.78 20.07
N GLU A 63 -15.67 15.11 20.14
CA GLU A 63 -16.40 15.49 21.37
C GLU A 63 -17.14 14.28 21.98
#